data_AF-A0A1N7PF82-F1
#
_entry.id   AF-A0A1N7PF82-F1
#
_cell.length_a   1.000
_cell.length_b   1.000
_cell.length_c   1.000
_cell.angle_alpha   90.00
_cell.angle_beta   90.00
_cell.angle_gamma   90.00
#
_symmetry.space_group_name_H-M   'P 1'
#
loop_
_entity.id
_entity.type
_entity.pdbx_description
1 polymer ?
#
loop_
_entity_poly.entity_id
_entity_poly.type
_entity_poly.pdbx_seq_one_letter_code
_entity_poly.pdbx_strand_id
1 'polypeptide(L)'
;MTRLSRHFLLADGLYVLILFWVVRAEFRPHPWFVGMFLVLALLFRVGLGGTNLEEEYNPLLFAFWSWVRDPLANAYLALAQANGTPEPAGLVRLGRLKRRGRALVGLYRLPPGESFTSLREKERELASALGENLQITQTAWPGCVEIARFPALPRNVSLRDALPAFKQNTEGLSWCLGEGVQGPVLAPLRQYPHLLIAGATGGGKTNALKVIAETLKFQRPDATVVIADLKGGYDYKPLLDTVDEVIRDLPRLHAWMQTLVTTLAEREQEAWERGTTCFTPCVTLIDEFATITSTANSKVDKETAEIAKAILMMVNTILQKGRSLGLHLVIATQRPDADTIPGTLRANMDALLTFHVTTQVQSAVVLGPGHNEAFELPPIPGRALVSLGGQLEHVQMHLWR
;
A
#
# COMPACT_ATOMS: atom_id res chain seq x y z
N MET A 1 29.05 -26.78 -10.79
CA MET A 1 28.95 -28.23 -11.10
C MET A 1 28.67 -29.13 -9.89
N THR A 2 28.94 -28.71 -8.64
CA THR A 2 28.80 -29.58 -7.43
C THR A 2 27.39 -29.68 -6.83
N ARG A 3 26.41 -28.86 -7.23
CA ARG A 3 25.00 -28.97 -6.79
C ARG A 3 24.13 -29.87 -7.67
N LEU A 4 24.48 -30.08 -8.94
CA LEU A 4 23.76 -30.97 -9.85
C LEU A 4 23.93 -32.45 -9.47
N SER A 5 25.12 -32.84 -9.03
CA SER A 5 25.42 -34.24 -8.68
C SER A 5 24.66 -34.74 -7.45
N ARG A 6 24.37 -33.86 -6.47
CA ARG A 6 23.61 -34.22 -5.26
C ARG A 6 22.13 -34.52 -5.52
N HIS A 7 21.51 -33.86 -6.49
CA HIS A 7 20.10 -34.09 -6.83
C HIS A 7 19.92 -35.41 -7.60
N PHE A 8 20.89 -35.76 -8.47
CA PHE A 8 20.93 -37.06 -9.15
C PHE A 8 21.10 -38.22 -8.17
N LEU A 9 22.05 -38.11 -7.23
CA LEU A 9 22.27 -39.14 -6.20
C LEU A 9 21.06 -39.36 -5.28
N LEU A 10 20.31 -38.31 -4.95
CA LEU A 10 19.08 -38.42 -4.15
C LEU A 10 17.93 -39.07 -4.93
N ALA A 11 17.78 -38.75 -6.21
CA ALA A 11 16.75 -39.33 -7.07
C ALA A 11 17.02 -40.82 -7.33
N ASP A 12 18.27 -41.18 -7.63
CA ASP A 12 18.68 -42.58 -7.80
C ASP A 12 18.57 -43.36 -6.48
N GLY A 13 18.91 -42.73 -5.34
CA GLY A 13 18.72 -43.33 -4.01
C GLY A 13 17.25 -43.60 -3.67
N LEU A 14 16.36 -42.66 -3.98
CA LEU A 14 14.90 -42.83 -3.80
C LEU A 14 14.35 -43.91 -4.73
N TYR A 15 14.82 -43.96 -5.97
CA TYR A 15 14.45 -44.98 -6.95
C TYR A 15 14.85 -46.39 -6.49
N VAL A 16 16.08 -46.55 -5.97
CA VAL A 16 16.56 -47.82 -5.42
C VAL A 16 15.79 -48.21 -4.16
N LEU A 17 15.45 -47.26 -3.29
CA LEU A 17 14.61 -47.51 -2.10
C LEU A 17 13.20 -47.98 -2.47
N ILE A 18 12.58 -47.37 -3.48
CA ILE A 18 11.25 -47.75 -3.96
C ILE A 18 11.31 -49.15 -4.60
N LEU A 19 12.30 -49.44 -5.44
CA LEU A 19 12.52 -50.78 -6.00
C LEU A 19 12.77 -51.83 -4.91
N PHE A 20 13.59 -51.50 -3.92
CA PHE A 20 13.87 -52.40 -2.79
C PHE A 20 12.62 -52.67 -1.96
N TRP A 21 11.78 -51.65 -1.72
CA TRP A 21 10.51 -51.81 -1.03
C TRP A 21 9.52 -52.68 -1.83
N VAL A 22 9.43 -52.48 -3.16
CA VAL A 22 8.59 -53.29 -4.06
C VAL A 22 9.06 -54.75 -4.12
N VAL A 23 10.37 -55.00 -4.06
CA VAL A 23 10.94 -56.36 -4.07
C VAL A 23 10.83 -57.05 -2.71
N ARG A 24 10.87 -56.29 -1.61
CA ARG A 24 10.90 -56.85 -0.23
C ARG A 24 9.54 -56.90 0.44
N ALA A 25 8.55 -56.13 -0.01
CA ALA A 25 7.20 -56.24 0.50
C ALA A 25 6.59 -57.58 0.06
N GLU A 26 6.32 -58.49 1.00
CA GLU A 26 5.60 -59.76 0.79
C GLU A 26 4.15 -59.59 0.34
N PHE A 27 3.73 -58.38 -0.02
CA PHE A 27 2.47 -58.11 -0.68
C PHE A 27 2.62 -58.44 -2.15
N ARG A 28 1.82 -59.37 -2.69
CA ARG A 28 1.63 -59.52 -4.15
C ARG A 28 0.83 -58.31 -4.64
N PRO A 29 1.45 -57.22 -5.14
CA PRO A 29 0.69 -56.08 -5.60
C PRO A 29 0.11 -56.47 -6.96
N HIS A 30 -1.14 -56.10 -7.24
CA HIS A 30 -1.72 -56.34 -8.56
C HIS A 30 -0.79 -55.74 -9.63
N PRO A 31 -0.54 -56.42 -10.78
CA PRO A 31 0.47 -56.02 -11.78
C PRO A 31 0.34 -54.56 -12.24
N TRP A 32 -0.87 -54.02 -12.19
CA TRP A 32 -1.20 -52.64 -12.49
C TRP A 32 -0.57 -51.62 -11.54
N PHE A 33 -0.48 -51.91 -10.24
CA PHE A 33 0.15 -51.01 -9.27
C PHE A 33 1.67 -50.95 -9.47
N VAL A 34 2.29 -52.08 -9.77
CA VAL A 34 3.72 -52.16 -10.08
C VAL A 34 4.01 -51.41 -11.38
N GLY A 35 3.17 -51.60 -12.41
CA GLY A 35 3.26 -50.87 -13.67
C GLY A 35 3.10 -49.35 -13.50
N MET A 36 2.12 -48.91 -12.70
CA MET A 36 1.87 -47.48 -12.44
C MET A 36 3.04 -46.81 -11.71
N PHE A 37 3.60 -47.47 -10.69
CA PHE A 37 4.76 -46.94 -9.96
C PHE A 37 6.04 -46.94 -10.81
N LEU A 38 6.25 -47.96 -11.66
CA LEU A 38 7.36 -47.99 -12.62
C LEU A 38 7.23 -46.88 -13.67
N VAL A 39 6.02 -46.62 -14.17
CA VAL A 39 5.76 -45.52 -15.12
C VAL A 39 5.99 -44.16 -14.45
N LEU A 40 5.50 -43.96 -13.24
CA LEU A 40 5.74 -42.73 -12.46
C LEU A 40 7.23 -42.50 -12.17
N ALA A 41 7.95 -43.56 -11.81
CA ALA A 41 9.38 -43.50 -11.55
C ALA A 41 10.20 -43.26 -12.82
N LEU A 42 9.79 -43.86 -13.95
CA LEU A 42 10.40 -43.64 -15.27
C LEU A 42 10.17 -42.19 -15.74
N LEU A 43 8.95 -41.66 -15.56
CA LEU A 43 8.62 -40.26 -15.85
C LEU A 43 9.43 -39.28 -14.98
N PHE A 44 9.66 -39.62 -13.71
CA PHE A 44 10.51 -38.83 -12.82
C PHE A 44 11.98 -38.85 -13.24
N ARG A 45 12.48 -40.01 -13.69
CA ARG A 45 13.86 -40.20 -14.14
C ARG A 45 14.13 -39.51 -15.49
N VAL A 46 13.21 -39.61 -16.43
CA VAL A 46 13.28 -38.92 -17.72
C VAL A 46 13.14 -37.39 -17.54
N GLY A 47 12.28 -36.95 -16.62
CA GLY A 47 12.09 -35.52 -16.31
C GLY A 47 13.28 -34.83 -15.61
N LEU A 48 14.21 -35.57 -15.03
CA LEU A 48 15.43 -35.04 -14.40
C LEU A 48 16.68 -35.15 -15.29
N GLY A 49 16.62 -35.92 -16.38
CA GLY A 49 17.72 -36.17 -17.32
C GLY A 49 17.86 -35.14 -18.45
N GLY A 50 16.92 -34.21 -18.60
CA GLY A 50 16.94 -33.20 -19.67
C GLY A 50 17.88 -32.03 -19.36
N THR A 51 19.06 -32.04 -19.98
CA THR A 51 19.89 -30.85 -20.16
C THR A 51 19.20 -29.89 -21.14
N ASN A 52 19.07 -28.62 -20.76
CA ASN A 52 18.41 -27.49 -21.43
C ASN A 52 16.93 -27.26 -21.09
N LEU A 53 16.71 -26.20 -20.32
CA LEU A 53 15.43 -25.66 -19.85
C LEU A 53 14.61 -24.94 -20.94
N GLU A 54 15.04 -24.95 -22.20
CA GLU A 54 14.42 -24.13 -23.26
C GLU A 54 13.64 -24.90 -24.34
N GLU A 55 13.78 -26.22 -24.53
CA GLU A 55 13.15 -26.84 -25.73
C GLU A 55 12.26 -28.08 -25.57
N GLU A 56 12.25 -28.85 -24.47
CA GLU A 56 11.27 -29.95 -24.35
C GLU A 56 10.64 -30.00 -22.96
N TYR A 57 9.64 -29.14 -22.79
CA TYR A 57 8.67 -29.24 -21.70
C TYR A 57 7.84 -30.52 -21.89
N ASN A 58 7.75 -31.37 -20.87
CA ASN A 58 6.66 -32.34 -20.79
C ASN A 58 5.42 -31.60 -20.27
N PRO A 59 4.47 -31.23 -21.15
CA PRO A 59 3.31 -30.44 -20.76
C PRO A 59 2.44 -31.17 -19.74
N LEU A 60 2.45 -32.51 -19.69
CA LEU A 60 1.66 -33.28 -18.72
C LEU A 60 2.24 -33.24 -17.31
N LEU A 61 3.57 -33.36 -17.16
CA LEU A 61 4.23 -33.25 -15.84
C LEU A 61 4.14 -31.84 -15.28
N PHE A 62 4.28 -30.83 -16.14
CA PHE A 62 4.16 -29.44 -15.75
C PHE A 62 2.69 -29.04 -15.52
N ALA A 63 1.76 -29.48 -16.37
CA ALA A 63 0.33 -29.33 -16.13
C ALA A 63 -0.08 -30.01 -14.82
N PHE A 64 0.38 -31.23 -14.55
CA PHE A 64 0.15 -31.94 -13.29
C PHE A 64 0.70 -31.17 -12.08
N TRP A 65 1.93 -30.64 -12.15
CA TRP A 65 2.49 -29.82 -11.06
C TRP A 65 1.80 -28.46 -10.89
N SER A 66 1.35 -27.83 -11.98
CA SER A 66 0.55 -26.60 -11.91
C SER A 66 -0.89 -26.86 -11.43
N TRP A 67 -1.46 -28.01 -11.79
CA TRP A 67 -2.80 -28.44 -11.43
C TRP A 67 -2.89 -28.84 -9.95
N VAL A 68 -1.87 -29.54 -9.44
CA VAL A 68 -1.86 -29.98 -8.04
C VAL A 68 -1.60 -28.83 -7.05
N ARG A 69 -1.10 -27.65 -7.50
CA ARG A 69 -0.63 -26.59 -6.58
C ARG A 69 -0.80 -25.12 -6.99
N ASP A 70 -1.50 -24.77 -8.06
CA ASP A 70 -1.79 -23.35 -8.35
C ASP A 70 -3.18 -22.93 -7.85
N PRO A 71 -3.26 -22.11 -6.77
CA PRO A 71 -4.53 -21.61 -6.25
C PRO A 71 -5.38 -20.92 -7.32
N LEU A 72 -4.77 -20.18 -8.25
CA LEU A 72 -5.51 -19.42 -9.26
C LEU A 72 -6.16 -20.34 -10.30
N ALA A 73 -5.45 -21.39 -10.73
CA ALA A 73 -6.01 -22.37 -11.65
C ALA A 73 -7.19 -23.11 -11.00
N ASN A 74 -7.07 -23.45 -9.71
CA ASN A 74 -8.14 -24.10 -8.96
C ASN A 74 -9.35 -23.18 -8.74
N ALA A 75 -9.12 -21.91 -8.39
CA ALA A 75 -10.18 -20.91 -8.25
C ALA A 75 -10.94 -20.71 -9.58
N TYR A 76 -10.22 -20.68 -10.70
CA TYR A 76 -10.81 -20.58 -12.03
C TYR A 76 -11.69 -21.79 -12.37
N LEU A 77 -11.19 -23.01 -12.13
CA LEU A 77 -11.94 -24.23 -12.37
C LEU A 77 -13.21 -24.30 -11.51
N ALA A 78 -13.09 -23.98 -10.22
CA ALA A 78 -14.23 -23.95 -9.30
C ALA A 78 -15.30 -22.95 -9.75
N LEU A 79 -14.88 -21.76 -10.21
CA LEU A 79 -15.79 -20.75 -10.74
C LEU A 79 -16.49 -21.21 -12.02
N ALA A 80 -15.75 -21.83 -12.94
CA ALA A 80 -16.30 -22.35 -14.18
C ALA A 80 -17.30 -23.52 -13.96
N GLN A 81 -17.04 -24.38 -12.98
CA GLN A 81 -17.95 -25.44 -12.55
C GLN A 81 -19.23 -24.86 -11.91
N ALA A 82 -19.09 -23.84 -11.05
CA ALA A 82 -20.23 -23.17 -10.43
C ALA A 82 -21.17 -22.52 -11.46
N ASN A 83 -20.61 -22.04 -12.58
CA ASN A 83 -21.37 -21.48 -13.70
C ASN A 83 -21.93 -22.54 -14.66
N GLY A 84 -21.90 -23.83 -14.29
CA GLY A 84 -22.53 -24.91 -15.04
C GLY A 84 -21.72 -25.48 -16.20
N THR A 85 -20.41 -25.23 -16.25
CA THR A 85 -19.53 -25.84 -17.26
C THR A 85 -19.19 -27.27 -16.81
N PRO A 86 -19.61 -28.32 -17.55
CA PRO A 86 -19.48 -29.71 -17.09
C PRO A 86 -18.02 -30.21 -17.07
N GLU A 87 -17.17 -29.71 -17.98
CA GLU A 87 -15.73 -30.01 -18.03
C GLU A 87 -14.92 -28.75 -18.42
N PRO A 88 -14.68 -27.82 -17.49
CA PRO A 88 -13.95 -26.61 -17.83
C PRO A 88 -12.45 -26.90 -17.99
N ALA A 89 -11.88 -26.47 -19.12
CA ALA A 89 -10.44 -26.40 -19.27
C ALA A 89 -9.89 -25.27 -18.37
N GLY A 90 -8.83 -25.55 -17.63
CA GLY A 90 -8.25 -24.63 -16.64
C GLY A 90 -7.21 -23.68 -17.22
N LEU A 91 -6.91 -22.62 -16.45
CA LEU A 91 -5.72 -21.80 -16.69
C LEU A 91 -4.45 -22.63 -16.48
N VAL A 92 -3.50 -22.54 -17.41
CA VAL A 92 -2.20 -23.24 -17.29
C VAL A 92 -1.11 -22.22 -17.03
N ARG A 93 -0.53 -22.21 -15.83
CA ARG A 93 0.61 -21.34 -15.50
C ARG A 93 1.82 -21.75 -16.33
N LEU A 94 2.38 -20.85 -17.14
CA LEU A 94 3.60 -21.02 -17.92
C LEU A 94 4.82 -20.54 -17.11
N GLY A 95 5.58 -21.48 -16.55
CA GLY A 95 6.79 -21.21 -15.78
C GLY A 95 6.60 -20.94 -14.27
N ARG A 96 7.62 -20.32 -13.66
CA ARG A 96 7.67 -20.00 -12.22
C ARG A 96 7.05 -18.64 -11.93
N LEU A 97 6.40 -18.52 -10.77
CA LEU A 97 5.97 -17.22 -10.25
C LEU A 97 7.20 -16.37 -9.93
N LYS A 98 7.17 -15.11 -10.38
CA LYS A 98 8.18 -14.09 -10.07
C LYS A 98 7.59 -13.13 -9.04
N ARG A 99 8.37 -12.80 -8.02
CA ARG A 99 7.97 -11.78 -7.05
C ARG A 99 8.26 -10.39 -7.63
N ARG A 100 7.24 -9.52 -7.73
CA ARG A 100 7.39 -8.09 -8.04
C ARG A 100 6.73 -7.29 -6.91
N GLY A 101 7.53 -6.68 -6.04
CA GLY A 101 7.03 -6.09 -4.80
C GLY A 101 6.36 -7.14 -3.89
N ARG A 102 5.10 -6.92 -3.52
CA ARG A 102 4.27 -7.92 -2.82
C ARG A 102 3.56 -8.89 -3.77
N ALA A 103 3.54 -8.60 -5.06
CA ALA A 103 2.84 -9.40 -6.05
C ALA A 103 3.59 -10.70 -6.39
N LEU A 104 2.84 -11.77 -6.56
CA LEU A 104 3.29 -12.97 -7.26
C LEU A 104 2.78 -12.91 -8.69
N VAL A 105 3.68 -12.77 -9.64
CA VAL A 105 3.37 -12.60 -11.06
C VAL A 105 3.67 -13.88 -11.81
N GLY A 106 2.69 -14.38 -12.55
CA GLY A 106 2.82 -15.56 -13.41
C GLY A 106 2.31 -15.28 -14.81
N LEU A 107 2.88 -15.96 -15.79
CA LEU A 107 2.33 -16.05 -17.14
C LEU A 107 1.35 -17.22 -17.17
N TYR A 108 0.18 -17.05 -17.77
CA TYR A 108 -0.87 -18.06 -17.86
C TYR A 108 -1.38 -18.20 -19.29
N ARG A 109 -1.55 -19.44 -19.74
CA ARG A 109 -2.24 -19.77 -20.99
C ARG A 109 -3.73 -19.90 -20.72
N LEU A 110 -4.52 -19.19 -21.52
CA LEU A 110 -5.98 -19.25 -21.50
C LEU A 110 -6.46 -20.61 -22.04
N PRO A 111 -7.55 -21.17 -21.47
CA PRO A 111 -8.18 -22.35 -22.03
C PRO A 111 -8.80 -22.05 -23.40
N PRO A 112 -8.99 -23.08 -24.26
CA PRO A 112 -9.66 -22.92 -25.54
C PRO A 112 -11.04 -22.25 -25.38
N GLY A 113 -11.32 -21.22 -26.17
CA GLY A 113 -12.57 -20.46 -26.13
C GLY A 113 -12.61 -19.31 -25.12
N GLU A 114 -11.66 -19.22 -24.19
CA GLU A 114 -11.57 -18.11 -23.24
C GLU A 114 -10.75 -16.95 -23.84
N SER A 115 -11.31 -15.74 -23.81
CA SER A 115 -10.63 -14.52 -24.25
C SER A 115 -10.08 -13.72 -23.06
N PHE A 116 -9.14 -12.80 -23.32
CA PHE A 116 -8.65 -11.86 -22.30
C PHE A 116 -9.81 -11.06 -21.68
N THR A 117 -10.75 -10.60 -22.50
CA THR A 117 -11.92 -9.83 -22.03
C THR A 117 -12.79 -10.64 -21.09
N SER A 118 -13.11 -11.89 -21.47
CA SER A 118 -13.90 -12.81 -20.62
C SER A 118 -13.20 -13.09 -19.28
N LEU A 119 -11.89 -13.33 -19.30
CA LEU A 119 -11.14 -13.56 -18.08
C LEU A 119 -11.12 -12.31 -17.18
N ARG A 120 -11.01 -11.12 -17.77
CA ARG A 120 -11.02 -9.84 -17.06
C ARG A 120 -12.37 -9.56 -16.39
N GLU A 121 -13.48 -9.97 -16.99
CA GLU A 121 -14.81 -9.88 -16.37
C GLU A 121 -14.92 -10.75 -15.11
N LYS A 122 -14.24 -11.91 -15.09
CA LYS A 122 -14.17 -12.83 -13.94
C LYS A 122 -13.17 -12.38 -12.86
N GLU A 123 -12.40 -11.30 -13.07
CA GLU A 123 -11.30 -10.88 -12.20
C GLU A 123 -11.73 -10.68 -10.74
N ARG A 124 -12.88 -10.04 -10.51
CA ARG A 124 -13.41 -9.78 -9.16
C ARG A 124 -13.83 -11.07 -8.43
N GLU A 125 -14.48 -11.98 -9.14
CA GLU A 125 -14.92 -13.27 -8.57
C GLU A 125 -13.71 -14.17 -8.26
N LEU A 126 -12.72 -14.21 -9.15
CA LEU A 126 -11.46 -14.93 -8.94
C LEU A 126 -10.67 -14.35 -7.77
N ALA A 127 -10.58 -13.02 -7.67
CA ALA A 127 -9.94 -12.34 -6.55
C ALA A 127 -10.61 -12.70 -5.22
N SER A 128 -11.95 -12.70 -5.19
CA SER A 128 -12.73 -13.10 -4.02
C SER A 128 -12.49 -14.55 -3.62
N ALA A 129 -12.51 -15.48 -4.58
CA ALA A 129 -12.26 -16.90 -4.35
C ALA A 129 -10.83 -17.18 -3.82
N LEU A 130 -9.86 -16.35 -4.20
CA LEU A 130 -8.47 -16.45 -3.75
C LEU A 130 -8.20 -15.73 -2.42
N GLY A 131 -9.04 -14.77 -2.03
CA GLY A 131 -8.73 -13.84 -0.93
C GLY A 131 -7.55 -12.91 -1.25
N GLU A 132 -7.27 -12.69 -2.53
CA GLU A 132 -6.15 -11.89 -3.03
C GLU A 132 -6.67 -10.94 -4.13
N ASN A 133 -6.09 -9.75 -4.25
CA ASN A 133 -6.42 -8.90 -5.38
C ASN A 133 -5.69 -9.42 -6.63
N LEU A 134 -6.33 -9.31 -7.78
CA LEU A 134 -5.74 -9.70 -9.06
C LEU A 134 -5.51 -8.48 -9.93
N GLN A 135 -4.58 -8.60 -10.86
CA GLN A 135 -4.46 -7.72 -12.01
C GLN A 135 -4.08 -8.57 -13.22
N ILE A 136 -4.89 -8.51 -14.26
CA ILE A 136 -4.73 -9.31 -15.47
C ILE A 136 -4.27 -8.39 -16.61
N THR A 137 -3.08 -8.68 -17.15
CA THR A 137 -2.46 -7.88 -18.21
C THR A 137 -2.33 -8.73 -19.47
N GLN A 138 -2.76 -8.17 -20.60
CA GLN A 138 -2.59 -8.82 -21.90
C GLN A 138 -1.11 -8.86 -22.29
N THR A 139 -0.64 -9.99 -22.80
CA THR A 139 0.73 -10.13 -23.29
C THR A 139 0.80 -10.03 -24.81
N ALA A 140 2.02 -9.92 -25.34
CA ALA A 140 2.27 -10.00 -26.78
C ALA A 140 2.05 -11.42 -27.35
N TRP A 141 1.98 -12.46 -26.49
CA TRP A 141 1.81 -13.85 -26.92
C TRP A 141 0.32 -14.21 -27.00
N PRO A 142 -0.20 -14.58 -28.19
CA PRO A 142 -1.60 -14.94 -28.35
C PRO A 142 -2.05 -16.04 -27.38
N GLY A 143 -3.21 -15.84 -26.77
CA GLY A 143 -3.77 -16.79 -25.80
C GLY A 143 -3.02 -16.84 -24.46
N CYS A 144 -2.08 -15.93 -24.20
CA CYS A 144 -1.36 -15.84 -22.93
C CYS A 144 -1.59 -14.49 -22.24
N VAL A 145 -1.70 -14.53 -20.92
CA VAL A 145 -1.92 -13.37 -20.05
C VAL A 145 -0.93 -13.37 -18.89
N GLU A 146 -0.48 -12.20 -18.46
CA GLU A 146 0.27 -12.05 -17.22
C GLU A 146 -0.74 -11.76 -16.11
N ILE A 147 -0.73 -12.58 -15.05
CA ILE A 147 -1.61 -12.40 -13.89
C ILE A 147 -0.75 -12.10 -12.69
N ALA A 148 -0.94 -10.92 -12.12
CA ALA A 148 -0.35 -10.51 -10.87
C ALA A 148 -1.34 -10.78 -9.73
N ARG A 149 -0.89 -11.55 -8.75
CA ARG A 149 -1.63 -11.87 -7.53
C ARG A 149 -1.07 -11.06 -6.38
N PHE A 150 -1.92 -10.26 -5.76
CA PHE A 150 -1.56 -9.38 -4.66
C PHE A 150 -2.15 -9.91 -3.36
N PRO A 151 -1.30 -10.30 -2.39
CA PRO A 151 -1.81 -10.70 -1.09
C PRO A 151 -2.56 -9.53 -0.47
N ALA A 152 -3.56 -9.86 0.36
CA ALA A 152 -4.24 -8.86 1.16
C ALA A 152 -3.23 -7.98 1.92
N LEU A 153 -3.54 -6.69 2.04
CA LEU A 153 -2.73 -5.77 2.82
C LEU A 153 -2.55 -6.32 4.24
N PRO A 154 -1.33 -6.23 4.79
CA PRO A 154 -1.07 -6.69 6.15
C PRO A 154 -1.99 -5.95 7.12
N ARG A 155 -2.26 -6.56 8.27
CA ARG A 155 -3.01 -5.88 9.34
C ARG A 155 -2.13 -4.96 10.17
N ASN A 156 -0.86 -5.33 10.32
CA ASN A 156 0.13 -4.59 11.10
C ASN A 156 1.45 -4.59 10.33
N VAL A 157 2.11 -3.44 10.27
CA VAL A 157 3.46 -3.28 9.74
C VAL A 157 4.23 -2.43 10.75
N SER A 158 5.36 -2.90 11.26
CA SER A 158 6.17 -2.06 12.18
C SER A 158 6.84 -0.93 11.40
N LEU A 159 6.84 0.28 11.96
CA LEU A 159 7.63 1.37 11.42
C LEU A 159 9.13 1.04 11.45
N ARG A 160 9.62 0.44 12.54
CA ARG A 160 11.05 0.11 12.71
C ARG A 160 11.57 -0.77 11.60
N ASP A 161 10.78 -1.76 11.17
CA ASP A 161 11.14 -2.66 10.08
C ASP A 161 11.14 -1.96 8.71
N ALA A 162 10.32 -0.90 8.57
CA ALA A 162 10.19 -0.13 7.33
C ALA A 162 11.21 1.03 7.22
N LEU A 163 11.71 1.57 8.34
CA LEU A 163 12.69 2.68 8.37
C LEU A 163 13.88 2.50 7.42
N PRO A 164 14.53 1.31 7.32
CA PRO A 164 15.65 1.13 6.41
C PRO A 164 15.31 1.35 4.93
N ALA A 165 14.04 1.17 4.55
CA ALA A 165 13.57 1.44 3.19
C ALA A 165 13.46 2.94 2.91
N PHE A 166 13.28 3.77 3.94
CA PHE A 166 13.19 5.23 3.87
C PHE A 166 14.57 5.91 3.97
N LYS A 167 15.59 5.36 3.29
CA LYS A 167 16.99 5.82 3.33
C LYS A 167 17.09 7.33 3.48
N GLN A 168 18.01 7.79 4.33
CA GLN A 168 18.35 9.21 4.47
C GLN A 168 18.54 9.83 3.09
N ASN A 169 17.68 10.77 2.74
CA ASN A 169 17.62 11.37 1.43
C ASN A 169 18.06 12.82 1.56
N THR A 170 19.23 13.14 1.04
CA THR A 170 19.78 14.49 1.08
C THR A 170 19.04 15.45 0.14
N GLU A 171 18.37 14.94 -0.90
CA GLU A 171 17.81 15.75 -1.98
C GLU A 171 16.29 15.92 -1.93
N GLY A 172 15.55 15.08 -1.19
CA GLY A 172 14.09 15.14 -1.17
C GLY A 172 13.46 14.58 0.11
N LEU A 173 12.31 15.16 0.48
CA LEU A 173 11.50 14.75 1.63
C LEU A 173 10.16 14.23 1.12
N SER A 174 9.68 13.11 1.67
CA SER A 174 8.40 12.49 1.28
C SER A 174 7.53 12.15 2.49
N TRP A 175 6.21 12.26 2.32
CA TRP A 175 5.25 11.71 3.26
C TRP A 175 5.32 10.18 3.22
N CYS A 176 5.49 9.54 4.38
CA CYS A 176 5.31 8.11 4.51
C CYS A 176 3.84 7.80 4.77
N LEU A 177 3.15 7.27 3.76
CA LEU A 177 1.70 7.06 3.78
C LEU A 177 1.31 5.58 4.01
N GLY A 178 2.25 4.74 4.44
CA GLY A 178 1.99 3.34 4.77
C GLY A 178 2.52 2.34 3.73
N GLU A 179 2.10 1.10 3.90
CA GLU A 179 2.39 -0.02 3.00
C GLU A 179 1.19 -0.25 2.09
N GLY A 180 1.38 -0.03 0.79
CA GLY A 180 0.41 -0.30 -0.26
C GLY A 180 0.57 -1.70 -0.84
N VAL A 181 -0.10 -1.93 -1.96
CA VAL A 181 -0.12 -3.24 -2.62
C VAL A 181 1.21 -3.52 -3.32
N GLN A 182 1.85 -2.49 -3.86
CA GLN A 182 3.15 -2.59 -4.55
C GLN A 182 4.36 -2.44 -3.61
N GLY A 183 4.14 -2.00 -2.38
CA GLY A 183 5.18 -1.69 -1.39
C GLY A 183 4.89 -0.36 -0.66
N PRO A 184 5.90 0.27 -0.05
CA PRO A 184 5.72 1.52 0.67
C PRO A 184 5.23 2.65 -0.24
N VAL A 185 4.18 3.35 0.20
CA VAL A 185 3.62 4.50 -0.50
C VAL A 185 4.28 5.77 0.03
N LEU A 186 5.09 6.38 -0.83
CA LEU A 186 5.81 7.62 -0.54
C LEU A 186 5.31 8.73 -1.46
N ALA A 187 4.96 9.87 -0.88
CA ALA A 187 4.50 11.05 -1.62
C ALA A 187 5.49 12.21 -1.46
N PRO A 188 6.24 12.59 -2.51
CA PRO A 188 7.22 13.66 -2.43
C PRO A 188 6.58 15.01 -2.09
N LEU A 189 7.12 15.74 -1.11
CA LEU A 189 6.59 17.03 -0.67
C LEU A 189 6.57 18.09 -1.77
N ARG A 190 7.53 18.05 -2.72
CA ARG A 190 7.55 19.00 -3.84
C ARG A 190 6.39 18.80 -4.82
N GLN A 191 5.89 17.57 -4.92
CA GLN A 191 4.75 17.21 -5.77
C GLN A 191 3.44 17.34 -5.00
N TYR A 192 3.42 16.90 -3.74
CA TYR A 192 2.28 16.92 -2.84
C TYR A 192 2.62 17.79 -1.62
N PRO A 193 2.48 19.12 -1.69
CA PRO A 193 3.01 20.04 -0.68
C PRO A 193 2.29 20.01 0.65
N HIS A 194 1.02 19.62 0.65
CA HIS A 194 0.18 19.59 1.84
C HIS A 194 -0.56 18.26 1.86
N LEU A 195 -0.85 17.78 3.08
CA LEU A 195 -1.50 16.49 3.32
C LEU A 195 -2.73 16.70 4.19
N LEU A 196 -3.88 16.21 3.72
CA LEU A 196 -5.10 16.15 4.52
C LEU A 196 -5.28 14.73 5.09
N ILE A 197 -5.41 14.61 6.40
CA ILE A 197 -5.66 13.35 7.10
C ILE A 197 -7.05 13.38 7.73
N ALA A 198 -7.91 12.45 7.34
CA ALA A 198 -9.30 12.42 7.81
C ALA A 198 -9.76 11.02 8.21
N GLY A 199 -10.81 10.92 9.02
CA GLY A 199 -11.44 9.64 9.38
C GLY A 199 -12.16 9.70 10.73
N ALA A 200 -12.82 8.63 11.15
CA ALA A 200 -13.44 8.54 12.47
C ALA A 200 -12.40 8.37 13.61
N THR A 201 -12.82 8.61 14.86
CA THR A 201 -11.99 8.34 16.05
C THR A 201 -11.57 6.87 16.09
N GLY A 202 -10.34 6.58 16.53
CA GLY A 202 -9.80 5.23 16.57
C GLY A 202 -9.29 4.66 15.23
N GLY A 203 -9.44 5.39 14.12
CA GLY A 203 -9.00 4.92 12.79
C GLY A 203 -7.47 4.81 12.60
N GLY A 204 -6.68 5.50 13.43
CA GLY A 204 -5.20 5.46 13.36
C GLY A 204 -4.54 6.79 12.99
N LYS A 205 -5.28 7.91 12.95
CA LYS A 205 -4.74 9.24 12.60
C LYS A 205 -3.57 9.70 13.46
N THR A 206 -3.71 9.65 14.78
CA THR A 206 -2.63 10.03 15.72
C THR A 206 -1.38 9.16 15.50
N ASN A 207 -1.56 7.86 15.25
CA ASN A 207 -0.44 6.98 14.88
C ASN A 207 0.18 7.39 13.54
N ALA A 208 -0.61 7.74 12.53
CA ALA A 208 -0.11 8.21 11.24
C ALA A 208 0.67 9.53 11.36
N LEU A 209 0.20 10.48 12.16
CA LEU A 209 0.93 11.73 12.43
C LEU A 209 2.28 11.45 13.07
N LYS A 210 2.36 10.50 14.02
CA LYS A 210 3.63 10.08 14.63
C LYS A 210 4.59 9.44 13.62
N VAL A 211 4.07 8.52 12.80
CA VAL A 211 4.83 7.90 11.70
C VAL A 211 5.38 8.96 10.74
N ILE A 212 4.53 9.91 10.33
CA ILE A 212 4.94 10.99 9.43
C ILE A 212 6.03 11.84 10.10
N ALA A 213 5.82 12.30 11.33
CA ALA A 213 6.80 13.12 12.05
C ALA A 213 8.17 12.42 12.18
N GLU A 214 8.20 11.17 12.62
CA GLU A 214 9.45 10.42 12.78
C GLU A 214 10.12 10.14 11.43
N THR A 215 9.36 9.74 10.41
CA THR A 215 9.93 9.47 9.07
C THR A 215 10.45 10.73 8.39
N LEU A 216 9.86 11.91 8.65
CA LEU A 216 10.39 13.17 8.15
C LEU A 216 11.75 13.48 8.77
N LYS A 217 11.88 13.39 10.09
CA LYS A 217 13.16 13.60 10.80
C LYS A 217 14.19 12.53 10.46
N PHE A 218 13.76 11.29 10.24
CA PHE A 218 14.64 10.20 9.81
C PHE A 218 15.20 10.45 8.40
N GLN A 219 14.35 10.87 7.46
CA GLN A 219 14.78 11.21 6.09
C GLN A 219 15.69 12.45 6.08
N ARG A 220 15.33 13.48 6.87
CA ARG A 220 15.96 14.78 6.87
C ARG A 220 16.02 15.41 8.27
N PRO A 221 17.09 15.19 9.05
CA PRO A 221 17.20 15.66 10.43
C PRO A 221 17.19 17.18 10.59
N ASP A 222 17.63 17.94 9.58
CA ASP A 222 17.64 19.41 9.53
C ASP A 222 16.26 20.00 9.22
N ALA A 223 15.29 19.20 8.78
CA ALA A 223 13.93 19.70 8.55
C ALA A 223 13.27 20.08 9.87
N THR A 224 12.61 21.24 9.89
CA THR A 224 11.82 21.68 11.04
C THR A 224 10.47 20.98 11.00
N VAL A 225 10.15 20.25 12.06
CA VAL A 225 8.87 19.53 12.22
C VAL A 225 8.22 19.99 13.53
N VAL A 226 7.04 20.60 13.41
CA VAL A 226 6.24 21.07 14.56
C VAL A 226 4.91 20.35 14.58
N ILE A 227 4.47 19.90 15.76
CA ILE A 227 3.16 19.29 15.97
C ILE A 227 2.29 20.23 16.80
N ALA A 228 1.08 20.52 16.35
CA ALA A 228 0.06 21.21 17.12
C ALA A 228 -0.99 20.20 17.61
N ASP A 229 -0.98 19.90 18.90
CA ASP A 229 -1.93 19.03 19.59
C ASP A 229 -2.90 19.88 20.43
N LEU A 230 -4.01 20.28 19.81
CA LEU A 230 -5.01 21.13 20.44
C LEU A 230 -6.05 20.34 21.25
N LYS A 231 -6.04 19.01 21.18
CA LYS A 231 -6.94 18.15 21.97
C LYS A 231 -6.44 17.94 23.40
N GLY A 232 -5.17 18.22 23.64
CA GLY A 232 -4.49 17.89 24.89
C GLY A 232 -4.25 16.38 25.02
N GLY A 233 -3.63 15.99 26.12
CA GLY A 233 -3.20 14.61 26.35
C GLY A 233 -1.69 14.43 26.22
N TYR A 234 -1.25 13.17 26.16
CA TYR A 234 0.16 12.78 26.19
C TYR A 234 0.57 12.02 24.92
N ASP A 235 -0.25 12.06 23.87
CA ASP A 235 -0.04 11.25 22.68
C ASP A 235 1.30 11.56 22.03
N TYR A 236 1.68 12.83 21.94
CA TYR A 236 2.92 13.28 21.30
C TYR A 236 4.10 13.44 22.26
N LYS A 237 3.92 13.17 23.56
CA LYS A 237 5.00 13.23 24.55
C LYS A 237 6.24 12.40 24.15
N PRO A 238 6.10 11.18 23.58
CA PRO A 238 7.25 10.38 23.16
C PRO A 238 8.06 10.98 21.99
N LEU A 239 7.52 12.00 21.28
CA LEU A 239 8.19 12.64 20.15
C LEU A 239 8.93 13.92 20.54
N LEU A 240 8.91 14.35 21.80
CA LEU A 240 9.56 15.60 22.23
C LEU A 240 11.06 15.66 21.93
N ASP A 241 11.74 14.51 21.91
CA ASP A 241 13.17 14.42 21.56
C ASP A 241 13.39 14.22 20.04
N THR A 242 12.32 14.10 19.26
CA THR A 242 12.36 13.84 17.80
C THR A 242 11.97 15.07 17.00
N VAL A 243 10.88 15.73 17.37
CA VAL A 243 10.36 16.92 16.68
C VAL A 243 10.87 18.20 17.32
N ASP A 244 10.81 19.30 16.59
CA ASP A 244 11.34 20.58 17.03
C ASP A 244 10.44 21.23 18.10
N GLU A 245 9.12 21.05 18.02
CA GLU A 245 8.18 21.52 19.04
C GLU A 245 6.84 20.75 19.03
N VAL A 246 6.23 20.61 20.20
CA VAL A 246 4.83 20.18 20.36
C VAL A 246 4.03 21.33 21.00
N ILE A 247 3.25 22.04 20.19
CA ILE A 247 2.37 23.13 20.56
C ILE A 247 1.06 22.57 21.12
N ARG A 248 0.59 23.08 22.26
CA ARG A 248 -0.57 22.53 22.98
C ARG A 248 -1.73 23.51 23.19
N ASP A 249 -1.60 24.73 22.70
CA ASP A 249 -2.60 25.79 22.86
C ASP A 249 -2.67 26.71 21.63
N LEU A 250 -3.81 27.38 21.48
CA LEU A 250 -4.09 28.26 20.34
C LEU A 250 -3.20 29.51 20.29
N PRO A 251 -2.94 30.24 21.38
CA PRO A 251 -2.04 31.39 21.37
C PRO A 251 -0.63 31.05 20.85
N ARG A 252 -0.04 29.94 21.31
CA ARG A 252 1.26 29.47 20.83
C ARG A 252 1.21 29.06 19.36
N LEU A 253 0.16 28.37 18.93
CA LEU A 253 -0.04 28.03 17.52
C LEU A 253 -0.15 29.28 16.65
N HIS A 254 -0.88 30.31 17.12
CA HIS A 254 -0.98 31.59 16.42
C HIS A 254 0.38 32.25 16.22
N ALA A 255 1.20 32.33 17.28
CA ALA A 255 2.57 32.87 17.19
C ALA A 255 3.46 32.07 16.21
N TRP A 256 3.33 30.74 16.20
CA TRP A 256 4.02 29.90 15.24
C TRP A 256 3.57 30.17 13.80
N MET A 257 2.27 30.26 13.56
CA MET A 257 1.72 30.57 12.23
C MET A 257 2.16 31.96 11.73
N GLN A 258 2.27 32.96 12.61
CA GLN A 258 2.83 34.27 12.27
C GLN A 258 4.30 34.17 11.85
N THR A 259 5.06 33.31 12.54
CA THR A 259 6.46 33.03 12.17
C THR A 259 6.55 32.38 10.79
N LEU A 260 5.67 31.42 10.48
CA LEU A 260 5.61 30.79 9.16
C LEU A 260 5.28 31.78 8.04
N VAL A 261 4.32 32.68 8.26
CA VAL A 261 3.96 33.71 7.26
C VAL A 261 5.09 34.72 7.07
N THR A 262 5.81 35.08 8.13
CA THR A 262 7.00 35.94 8.04
C THR A 262 8.09 35.24 7.23
N THR A 263 8.37 33.97 7.55
CA THR A 263 9.33 33.12 6.82
C THR A 263 8.92 32.97 5.34
N LEU A 264 7.62 32.88 5.05
CA LEU A 264 7.09 32.82 3.70
C LEU A 264 7.50 34.07 2.91
N ALA A 265 7.28 35.26 3.47
CA ALA A 265 7.63 36.52 2.82
C ALA A 265 9.14 36.67 2.61
N GLU A 266 9.96 36.29 3.60
CA GLU A 266 11.42 36.30 3.51
C GLU A 266 11.94 35.37 2.39
N ARG A 267 11.41 34.14 2.35
CA ARG A 267 11.80 33.16 1.32
C ARG A 267 11.32 33.56 -0.07
N GLU A 268 10.15 34.21 -0.19
CA GLU A 268 9.65 34.75 -1.45
C GLU A 268 10.61 35.80 -2.02
N GLN A 269 11.08 36.72 -1.17
CA GLN A 269 12.08 37.73 -1.54
C GLN A 269 13.43 37.09 -1.91
N GLU A 270 13.92 36.15 -1.10
CA GLU A 270 15.19 35.46 -1.39
C GLU A 270 15.14 34.67 -2.71
N ALA A 271 14.01 34.00 -2.97
CA ALA A 271 13.80 33.26 -4.21
C ALA A 271 13.80 34.19 -5.44
N TRP A 272 13.20 35.37 -5.30
CA TRP A 272 13.21 36.39 -6.35
C TRP A 272 14.61 36.91 -6.65
N GLU A 273 15.41 37.19 -5.61
CA GLU A 273 16.76 37.73 -5.76
C GLU A 273 17.77 36.70 -6.30
N ARG A 274 17.67 35.45 -5.84
CA ARG A 274 18.63 34.39 -6.15
C ARG A 274 18.20 33.46 -7.28
N GLY A 275 16.94 33.51 -7.69
CA GLY A 275 16.38 32.63 -8.72
C GLY A 275 16.32 31.15 -8.30
N THR A 276 16.26 30.86 -7.00
CA THR A 276 16.22 29.47 -6.48
C THR A 276 15.17 29.30 -5.39
N THR A 277 14.60 28.09 -5.32
CA THR A 277 13.55 27.70 -4.37
C THR A 277 14.01 26.56 -3.44
N CYS A 278 15.32 26.44 -3.27
CA CYS A 278 15.94 25.39 -2.46
C CYS A 278 16.02 25.82 -0.99
N PHE A 279 14.89 25.71 -0.29
CA PHE A 279 14.81 25.97 1.15
C PHE A 279 14.74 24.68 1.96
N THR A 280 15.28 24.71 3.17
CA THR A 280 15.07 23.62 4.13
C THR A 280 13.57 23.50 4.45
N PRO A 281 12.96 22.31 4.29
CA PRO A 281 11.54 22.13 4.55
C PRO A 281 11.17 22.44 6.00
N CYS A 282 10.06 23.16 6.17
CA CYS A 282 9.38 23.36 7.45
C CYS A 282 7.99 22.74 7.36
N VAL A 283 7.70 21.79 8.24
CA VAL A 283 6.47 21.01 8.24
C VAL A 283 5.72 21.24 9.55
N THR A 284 4.45 21.67 9.46
CA THR A 284 3.57 21.78 10.62
C THR A 284 2.44 20.78 10.53
N LEU A 285 2.33 19.90 11.54
CA LEU A 285 1.31 18.88 11.68
C LEU A 285 0.26 19.39 12.66
N ILE A 286 -0.96 19.66 12.20
CA ILE A 286 -2.06 20.14 13.03
C ILE A 286 -3.00 18.98 13.31
N ASP A 287 -2.99 18.47 14.55
CA ASP A 287 -3.97 17.49 15.01
C ASP A 287 -5.27 18.18 15.44
N GLU A 288 -6.38 17.54 15.10
CA GLU A 288 -7.74 18.06 15.21
C GLU A 288 -7.91 19.52 14.77
N PHE A 289 -7.84 19.74 13.47
CA PHE A 289 -8.16 21.02 12.85
C PHE A 289 -9.58 21.53 13.19
N ALA A 290 -10.51 20.62 13.48
CA ALA A 290 -11.87 20.95 13.91
C ALA A 290 -11.90 21.83 15.18
N THR A 291 -10.88 21.75 16.04
CA THR A 291 -10.76 22.61 17.22
C THR A 291 -10.59 24.07 16.83
N ILE A 292 -9.86 24.35 15.75
CA ILE A 292 -9.63 25.71 15.24
C ILE A 292 -10.92 26.23 14.58
N THR A 293 -11.54 25.45 13.69
CA THR A 293 -12.76 25.87 12.99
C THR A 293 -13.95 26.06 13.96
N SER A 294 -14.10 25.15 14.92
CA SER A 294 -15.15 25.26 15.95
C SER A 294 -14.95 26.50 16.83
N THR A 295 -13.71 26.77 17.25
CA THR A 295 -13.39 27.96 18.06
C THR A 295 -13.60 29.25 17.28
N ALA A 296 -13.23 29.30 16.00
CA ALA A 296 -13.46 30.47 15.14
C ALA A 296 -14.94 30.84 14.99
N ASN A 297 -15.83 29.85 15.08
CA ASN A 297 -17.29 30.02 15.01
C ASN A 297 -17.95 30.25 16.39
N SER A 298 -17.20 30.16 17.49
CA SER A 298 -17.72 30.39 18.83
C SER A 298 -18.10 31.86 19.05
N LYS A 299 -19.26 32.09 19.69
CA LYS A 299 -19.72 33.44 20.08
C LYS A 299 -19.44 33.77 21.55
N VAL A 300 -18.94 32.79 22.31
CA VAL A 300 -18.76 32.89 23.77
C VAL A 300 -17.46 33.62 24.12
N ASP A 301 -16.37 33.26 23.44
CA ASP A 301 -15.05 33.84 23.65
C ASP A 301 -14.59 34.51 22.35
N LYS A 302 -14.85 35.81 22.25
CA LYS A 302 -14.54 36.59 21.06
C LYS A 302 -13.04 36.70 20.82
N GLU A 303 -12.23 36.79 21.88
CA GLU A 303 -10.78 36.96 21.76
C GLU A 303 -10.15 35.70 21.17
N THR A 304 -10.46 34.54 21.73
CA THR A 304 -9.96 33.26 21.21
C THR A 304 -10.53 32.95 19.82
N ALA A 305 -11.78 33.36 19.53
CA ALA A 305 -12.36 33.22 18.20
C ALA A 305 -11.60 34.04 17.14
N GLU A 306 -11.19 35.27 17.43
CA GLU A 306 -10.38 36.08 16.51
C GLU A 306 -8.99 35.47 16.29
N ILE A 307 -8.35 34.92 17.32
CA ILE A 307 -7.09 34.16 17.18
C ILE A 307 -7.28 32.96 16.24
N ALA A 308 -8.35 32.19 16.42
CA ALA A 308 -8.64 31.04 15.58
C ALA A 308 -8.91 31.45 14.12
N LYS A 309 -9.65 32.55 13.87
CA LYS A 309 -9.85 33.10 12.53
C LYS A 309 -8.54 33.53 11.88
N ALA A 310 -7.65 34.18 12.62
CA ALA A 310 -6.33 34.56 12.13
C ALA A 310 -5.50 33.33 11.75
N ILE A 311 -5.53 32.26 12.56
CA ILE A 311 -4.89 30.98 12.21
C ILE A 311 -5.46 30.43 10.90
N LEU A 312 -6.78 30.40 10.70
CA LEU A 312 -7.39 29.92 9.45
C LEU A 312 -6.96 30.73 8.23
N MET A 313 -6.83 32.06 8.35
CA MET A 313 -6.33 32.93 7.28
C MET A 313 -4.87 32.61 6.93
N MET A 314 -4.02 32.43 7.96
CA MET A 314 -2.62 32.07 7.77
C MET A 314 -2.47 30.67 7.15
N VAL A 315 -3.24 29.68 7.62
CA VAL A 315 -3.28 28.33 7.02
C VAL A 315 -3.60 28.42 5.53
N ASN A 316 -4.66 29.12 5.14
CA ASN A 316 -5.01 29.28 3.72
C ASN A 316 -3.89 29.94 2.90
N THR A 317 -3.20 30.93 3.48
CA THR A 317 -2.05 31.60 2.84
C THR A 317 -0.91 30.61 2.58
N ILE A 318 -0.56 29.79 3.58
CA ILE A 318 0.49 28.77 3.45
C ILE A 318 0.07 27.68 2.45
N LEU A 319 -1.19 27.24 2.45
CA LEU A 319 -1.67 26.23 1.49
C LEU A 319 -1.54 26.69 0.03
N GLN A 320 -1.76 27.98 -0.23
CA GLN A 320 -1.71 28.54 -1.59
C GLN A 320 -0.27 28.84 -2.05
N LYS A 321 0.60 29.29 -1.14
CA LYS A 321 1.93 29.84 -1.50
C LYS A 321 3.12 29.02 -1.00
N GLY A 322 2.92 28.12 -0.03
CA GLY A 322 4.00 27.45 0.70
C GLY A 322 4.83 26.45 -0.11
N ARG A 323 4.24 25.82 -1.14
CA ARG A 323 4.86 24.74 -1.95
C ARG A 323 6.27 25.07 -2.44
N SER A 324 6.45 26.23 -3.07
CA SER A 324 7.73 26.62 -3.68
C SER A 324 8.73 27.15 -2.65
N LEU A 325 8.27 27.44 -1.43
CA LEU A 325 9.05 28.06 -0.37
C LEU A 325 9.40 27.06 0.74
N GLY A 326 9.14 25.77 0.51
CA GLY A 326 9.45 24.69 1.46
C GLY A 326 8.62 24.76 2.74
N LEU A 327 7.41 25.33 2.70
CA LEU A 327 6.50 25.40 3.83
C LEU A 327 5.33 24.44 3.59
N HIS A 328 5.19 23.45 4.46
CA HIS A 328 4.29 22.32 4.28
C HIS A 328 3.37 22.16 5.49
N LEU A 329 2.12 21.75 5.23
CA LEU A 329 1.10 21.59 6.27
C LEU A 329 0.52 20.18 6.18
N VAL A 330 0.38 19.53 7.33
CA VAL A 330 -0.45 18.35 7.50
C VAL A 330 -1.64 18.75 8.34
N ILE A 331 -2.85 18.63 7.81
CA ILE A 331 -4.09 18.96 8.51
C ILE A 331 -4.80 17.66 8.83
N ALA A 332 -4.97 17.34 10.11
CA ALA A 332 -5.69 16.15 10.55
C ALA A 332 -7.02 16.50 11.23
N THR A 333 -8.07 15.71 10.96
CA THR A 333 -9.37 15.89 11.65
C THR A 333 -10.10 14.58 11.87
N GLN A 334 -10.78 14.46 13.01
CA GLN A 334 -11.75 13.40 13.30
C GLN A 334 -13.16 13.71 12.82
N ARG A 335 -13.41 14.96 12.40
CA ARG A 335 -14.69 15.46 11.88
C ARG A 335 -14.55 15.81 10.40
N PRO A 336 -14.70 14.82 9.50
CA PRO A 336 -14.70 15.05 8.05
C PRO A 336 -16.04 15.62 7.59
N ASP A 337 -16.34 16.86 7.98
CA ASP A 337 -17.51 17.63 7.55
C ASP A 337 -17.10 18.90 6.77
N ALA A 338 -18.07 19.49 6.06
CA ALA A 338 -17.82 20.65 5.20
C ALA A 338 -17.44 21.93 5.97
N ASP A 339 -17.81 22.00 7.25
CA ASP A 339 -17.46 23.13 8.13
C ASP A 339 -15.99 23.06 8.55
N THR A 340 -15.48 21.84 8.78
CA THR A 340 -14.09 21.59 9.16
C THR A 340 -13.16 21.52 7.96
N ILE A 341 -13.63 20.95 6.85
CA ILE A 341 -12.89 20.82 5.59
C ILE A 341 -13.67 21.54 4.48
N PRO A 342 -13.62 22.88 4.43
CA PRO A 342 -14.24 23.62 3.34
C PRO A 342 -13.64 23.23 1.98
N GLY A 343 -14.43 23.35 0.92
CA GLY A 343 -13.97 23.05 -0.44
C GLY A 343 -12.73 23.87 -0.87
N THR A 344 -12.58 25.09 -0.35
CA THR A 344 -11.39 25.94 -0.57
C THR A 344 -10.12 25.36 0.04
N LEU A 345 -10.21 24.75 1.22
CA LEU A 345 -9.10 24.06 1.86
C LEU A 345 -8.77 22.78 1.09
N ARG A 346 -9.80 21.97 0.77
CA ARG A 346 -9.64 20.72 0.01
C ARG A 346 -9.00 20.94 -1.37
N ALA A 347 -9.36 22.02 -2.06
CA ALA A 347 -8.84 22.34 -3.39
C ALA A 347 -7.33 22.62 -3.43
N ASN A 348 -6.69 22.90 -2.28
CA ASN A 348 -5.25 23.12 -2.18
C ASN A 348 -4.51 21.89 -1.61
N MET A 349 -5.18 20.73 -1.52
CA MET A 349 -4.66 19.48 -0.94
C MET A 349 -4.68 18.36 -1.98
N ASP A 350 -3.53 18.12 -2.63
CA ASP A 350 -3.40 17.08 -3.66
C ASP A 350 -3.10 15.68 -3.09
N ALA A 351 -2.70 15.61 -1.82
CA ALA A 351 -2.52 14.37 -1.08
C ALA A 351 -3.54 14.23 0.05
N LEU A 352 -4.26 13.12 0.02
CA LEU A 352 -5.27 12.77 1.02
C LEU A 352 -4.91 11.43 1.64
N LEU A 353 -5.00 11.32 2.96
CA LEU A 353 -4.92 10.06 3.71
C LEU A 353 -6.21 9.92 4.52
N THR A 354 -7.10 9.04 4.07
CA THR A 354 -8.44 8.89 4.62
C THR A 354 -8.58 7.53 5.29
N PHE A 355 -8.75 7.53 6.61
CA PHE A 355 -9.15 6.35 7.37
C PHE A 355 -10.67 6.13 7.25
N HIS A 356 -11.14 4.99 7.73
CA HIS A 356 -12.57 4.68 7.79
C HIS A 356 -13.39 5.85 8.36
N VAL A 357 -14.45 6.22 7.64
CA VAL A 357 -15.45 7.23 8.03
C VAL A 357 -16.79 6.56 8.30
N THR A 358 -17.67 7.20 9.07
CA THR A 358 -18.93 6.56 9.49
C THR A 358 -20.06 6.72 8.47
N THR A 359 -19.94 7.63 7.50
CA THR A 359 -20.98 7.87 6.49
C THR A 359 -20.39 8.12 5.10
N GLN A 360 -21.18 7.84 4.07
CA GLN A 360 -20.85 8.16 2.67
C GLN A 360 -20.65 9.67 2.46
N VAL A 361 -21.43 10.51 3.14
CA VAL A 361 -21.29 11.97 3.09
C VAL A 361 -19.90 12.41 3.55
N GLN A 362 -19.41 11.83 4.64
CA GLN A 362 -18.05 12.11 5.14
C GLN A 362 -16.97 11.65 4.16
N SER A 363 -17.17 10.52 3.47
CA SER A 363 -16.27 10.06 2.41
C SER A 363 -16.20 11.08 1.29
N ALA A 364 -17.36 11.56 0.83
CA ALA A 364 -17.45 12.55 -0.25
C ALA A 364 -16.87 13.92 0.11
N VAL A 365 -16.97 14.35 1.37
CA VAL A 365 -16.33 15.60 1.84
C VAL A 365 -14.82 15.56 1.67
N VAL A 366 -14.19 14.42 1.95
CA VAL A 366 -12.73 14.27 1.88
C VAL A 366 -12.28 13.95 0.45
N LEU A 367 -12.76 12.82 -0.09
CA LEU A 367 -12.31 12.28 -1.37
C LEU A 367 -12.90 13.02 -2.57
N GLY A 368 -14.07 13.64 -2.40
CA GLY A 368 -14.80 14.35 -3.44
C GLY A 368 -16.14 13.68 -3.78
N PRO A 369 -17.04 14.37 -4.50
CA PRO A 369 -18.33 13.82 -4.88
C PRO A 369 -18.21 12.51 -5.66
N GLY A 370 -19.07 11.53 -5.34
CA GLY A 370 -19.08 10.21 -6.00
C GLY A 370 -18.13 9.17 -5.40
N HIS A 371 -17.31 9.56 -4.41
CA HIS A 371 -16.37 8.67 -3.74
C HIS A 371 -16.89 8.20 -2.37
N ASN A 372 -17.23 6.92 -2.27
CA ASN A 372 -17.71 6.25 -1.05
C ASN A 372 -16.67 5.31 -0.42
N GLU A 373 -15.51 5.19 -1.03
CA GLU A 373 -14.49 4.17 -0.74
C GLU A 373 -14.00 4.26 0.71
N ALA A 374 -13.96 5.46 1.31
CA ALA A 374 -13.56 5.62 2.71
C ALA A 374 -14.61 5.10 3.70
N PHE A 375 -15.90 5.11 3.34
CA PHE A 375 -16.95 4.48 4.14
C PHE A 375 -16.92 2.95 4.00
N GLU A 376 -16.52 2.45 2.84
CA GLU A 376 -16.40 1.01 2.55
C GLU A 376 -15.11 0.39 3.09
N LEU A 377 -14.19 1.21 3.63
CA LEU A 377 -12.97 0.72 4.26
C LEU A 377 -13.30 -0.25 5.40
N PRO A 378 -12.64 -1.42 5.49
CA PRO A 378 -12.86 -2.30 6.62
C PRO A 378 -12.37 -1.60 7.90
N PRO A 379 -13.02 -1.81 9.06
CA PRO A 379 -12.68 -1.16 10.34
C PRO A 379 -11.45 -1.80 10.98
N ILE A 380 -10.35 -1.87 10.23
CA ILE A 380 -9.05 -2.37 10.66
C ILE A 380 -8.21 -1.15 11.06
N PRO A 381 -7.70 -1.07 12.30
CA PRO A 381 -6.87 0.05 12.73
C PRO A 381 -5.68 0.27 11.79
N GLY A 382 -5.45 1.53 11.39
CA GLY A 382 -4.38 1.88 10.46
C GLY A 382 -4.67 1.61 8.98
N ARG A 383 -5.79 0.95 8.65
CA ARG A 383 -6.23 0.82 7.26
C ARG A 383 -6.72 2.17 6.74
N ALA A 384 -6.18 2.59 5.61
CA ALA A 384 -6.53 3.87 5.01
C ALA A 384 -6.59 3.77 3.48
N LEU A 385 -7.14 4.82 2.88
CA LEU A 385 -7.04 5.15 1.47
C LEU A 385 -6.12 6.35 1.31
N VAL A 386 -5.21 6.25 0.35
CA VAL A 386 -4.37 7.34 -0.10
C VAL A 386 -4.90 7.83 -1.43
N SER A 387 -5.11 9.13 -1.57
CA SER A 387 -5.36 9.79 -2.86
C SER A 387 -4.17 10.67 -3.19
N LEU A 388 -3.48 10.37 -4.27
CA LEU A 388 -2.38 11.20 -4.78
C LEU A 388 -2.73 11.65 -6.19
N GLY A 389 -3.09 12.93 -6.35
CA GLY A 389 -3.49 13.46 -7.66
C GLY A 389 -4.73 12.77 -8.24
N GLY A 390 -5.64 12.29 -7.38
CA GLY A 390 -6.89 11.60 -7.76
C GLY A 390 -6.77 10.08 -7.92
N GLN A 391 -5.57 9.50 -7.86
CA GLN A 391 -5.40 8.05 -7.85
C GLN A 391 -5.58 7.51 -6.42
N LEU A 392 -6.56 6.63 -6.25
CA LEU A 392 -6.86 5.99 -4.97
C LEU A 392 -6.08 4.68 -4.83
N GLU A 393 -5.36 4.52 -3.71
CA GLU A 393 -4.71 3.28 -3.32
C GLU A 393 -5.04 2.93 -1.86
N HIS A 394 -5.32 1.66 -1.60
CA HIS A 394 -5.46 1.15 -0.23
C HIS A 394 -4.08 0.96 0.39
N VAL A 395 -3.93 1.41 1.64
CA VAL A 395 -2.69 1.28 2.39
C VAL A 395 -2.94 0.80 3.81
N GLN A 396 -1.95 0.14 4.38
CA GLN A 396 -1.86 -0.10 5.81
C GLN A 396 -0.81 0.82 6.41
N MET A 397 -1.22 1.72 7.31
CA MET A 397 -0.27 2.56 8.03
C MET A 397 0.66 1.73 8.91
N HIS A 398 1.94 2.12 8.90
CA HIS A 398 2.94 1.60 9.82
C HIS A 398 2.51 1.88 11.27
N LEU A 399 2.84 0.97 12.17
CA LEU A 399 2.68 1.15 13.61
C LEU A 399 3.94 1.81 14.16
N TRP A 400 3.74 2.93 14.85
CA TRP A 400 4.83 3.75 15.38
C TRP A 400 5.64 3.08 16.52
N ARG A 401 5.05 2.12 17.24
CA ARG A 401 5.63 1.52 18.47
C ARG A 401 6.96 0.80 18.25
#